data_AF-A0AAW8VG52-F1
#
_entry.id   AF-A0AAW8VG52-F1
#
_cell.length_a   1.000
_cell.length_b   1.000
_cell.length_c   1.000
_cell.angle_alpha   90.00
_cell.angle_beta   90.00
_cell.angle_gamma   90.00
#
_symmetry.space_group_name_H-M   'P 1'
#
loop_
_entity.id
_entity.type
_entity.pdbx_description
1 polymer ?
#
loop_
_entity_poly.entity_id
_entity_poly.type
_entity_poly.pdbx_seq_one_letter_code
_entity_poly.pdbx_strand_id
1 'polypeptide(L)'
;MKKICLYRKENGNENLQGRYDNVEEAQDTVKKLTEDEGNGSIFDYFYKEEDYEEITDRVKTYEDACKVLGVEPINEQNAKAQGFRSDEIARRKLETIAAALNEGWKPDWNNTDQYKYYPYFYIQENAKGKGSAGLSCAYTNYSAANTHAYIGSRLCFYASRLARYAGNQFTDLYEQILIEKL
;
A
#
# COMPACT_ATOMS: atom_id res chain seq x y z
N MET A 1 1.78 3.38 21.20
CA MET A 1 0.54 4.08 21.55
C MET A 1 -0.58 3.06 21.69
N LYS A 2 -1.58 3.28 22.53
CA LYS A 2 -2.71 2.35 22.61
C LYS A 2 -3.69 2.58 21.46
N LYS A 3 -4.22 1.50 20.90
CA LYS A 3 -5.26 1.50 19.86
C LYS A 3 -6.38 0.54 20.22
N ILE A 4 -7.57 0.80 19.68
CA ILE A 4 -8.69 -0.14 19.67
C ILE A 4 -8.51 -1.05 18.45
N CYS A 5 -8.08 -2.29 18.68
CA CYS A 5 -7.95 -3.32 17.65
C CYS A 5 -9.30 -4.05 17.51
N LEU A 6 -9.95 -3.89 16.35
CA LEU A 6 -11.21 -4.55 16.03
C LEU A 6 -10.94 -5.90 15.39
N TYR A 7 -11.57 -6.94 15.91
CA TYR A 7 -11.47 -8.31 15.41
C TYR A 7 -12.85 -8.84 15.02
N ARG A 8 -12.86 -9.72 14.01
CA ARG A 8 -14.02 -10.55 13.66
C ARG A 8 -13.70 -12.01 13.94
N LYS A 9 -14.63 -12.71 14.56
CA LYS A 9 -14.54 -14.15 14.78
C LYS A 9 -15.12 -14.90 13.59
N GLU A 10 -14.30 -15.64 12.88
CA GLU A 10 -14.72 -16.45 11.72
C GLU A 10 -14.14 -17.86 11.85
N ASN A 11 -15.00 -18.88 11.85
CA ASN A 11 -14.59 -20.29 11.94
C ASN A 11 -13.65 -20.59 13.13
N GLY A 12 -13.81 -19.85 14.23
CA GLY A 12 -12.97 -19.98 15.43
C GLY A 12 -11.67 -19.17 15.41
N ASN A 13 -11.33 -18.52 14.30
CA ASN A 13 -10.17 -17.61 14.19
C ASN A 13 -10.56 -16.16 14.47
N GLU A 14 -9.64 -15.40 15.05
CA GLU A 14 -9.78 -13.96 15.28
C GLU A 14 -9.03 -13.19 14.18
N ASN A 15 -9.77 -12.57 13.27
CA ASN A 15 -9.21 -11.83 12.14
C ASN A 15 -9.26 -10.33 12.43
N LEU A 16 -8.10 -9.66 12.44
CA LEU A 16 -8.03 -8.21 12.63
C LEU A 16 -8.70 -7.49 11.45
N GLN A 17 -9.64 -6.61 11.75
CA GLN A 17 -10.41 -5.82 10.80
C GLN A 17 -9.89 -4.39 10.68
N GLY A 18 -9.32 -3.85 11.77
CA GLY A 18 -8.79 -2.49 11.78
C GLY A 18 -8.25 -2.06 13.14
N ARG A 19 -7.56 -0.92 13.15
CA ARG A 19 -7.03 -0.27 14.35
C ARG A 19 -7.55 1.17 14.40
N TYR A 20 -8.15 1.54 15.53
CA TYR A 20 -8.87 2.80 15.68
C TYR A 20 -8.37 3.57 16.91
N ASP A 21 -8.55 4.89 16.90
CA ASP A 21 -8.14 5.74 18.02
C ASP A 21 -9.13 5.67 19.19
N ASN A 22 -10.38 5.29 18.93
CA ASN A 22 -11.43 5.19 19.93
C ASN A 22 -12.48 4.11 19.55
N VAL A 23 -13.34 3.78 20.51
CA VAL A 23 -14.36 2.74 20.37
C VAL A 23 -15.48 3.17 19.41
N GLU A 24 -15.76 4.47 19.30
CA GLU A 24 -16.82 4.99 18.41
C GLU A 24 -16.49 4.74 16.93
N GLU A 25 -15.25 5.02 16.51
CA GLU A 25 -14.76 4.70 15.17
C GLU A 25 -14.82 3.20 14.85
N ALA A 26 -14.46 2.36 15.83
CA ALA A 26 -14.56 0.91 15.68
C ALA A 26 -16.02 0.48 15.54
N GLN A 27 -16.93 1.02 16.34
CA GLN A 27 -18.38 0.74 16.26
C GLN A 27 -18.97 1.15 14.91
N ASP A 28 -18.64 2.34 14.42
CA ASP A 28 -19.11 2.80 13.11
C ASP A 28 -18.58 1.94 11.96
N THR A 29 -17.36 1.41 12.11
CA THR A 29 -16.84 0.42 11.16
C THR A 29 -17.65 -0.88 11.22
N VAL A 30 -17.98 -1.40 12.41
CA VAL A 30 -18.78 -2.63 12.47
C VAL A 30 -20.16 -2.43 11.87
N LYS A 31 -20.84 -1.30 12.14
CA LYS A 31 -22.15 -0.99 11.53
C LYS A 31 -22.07 -1.12 10.00
N LYS A 32 -21.10 -0.44 9.38
CA LYS A 32 -20.86 -0.47 7.93
C LYS A 32 -20.54 -1.88 7.44
N LEU A 33 -19.64 -2.60 8.11
CA LEU A 33 -19.28 -3.95 7.71
C LEU A 33 -20.49 -4.87 7.73
N THR A 34 -21.36 -4.79 8.74
CA THR A 34 -22.55 -5.63 8.87
C THR A 34 -23.70 -5.29 7.92
N GLU A 35 -23.61 -4.20 7.14
CA GLU A 35 -24.56 -3.88 6.07
C GLU A 35 -24.35 -4.78 4.84
N ASP A 36 -23.13 -5.28 4.63
CA ASP A 36 -22.80 -6.13 3.49
C ASP A 36 -23.11 -7.62 3.76
N GLU A 37 -23.84 -8.25 2.84
CA GLU A 37 -24.11 -9.69 2.90
C GLU A 37 -22.79 -10.50 2.87
N GLY A 38 -22.57 -11.31 3.91
CA GLY A 38 -21.35 -12.13 4.07
C GLY A 38 -20.40 -11.63 5.16
N ASN A 39 -20.59 -10.42 5.68
CA ASN A 39 -19.78 -9.86 6.77
C ASN A 39 -20.27 -10.24 8.19
N GLY A 40 -21.26 -11.12 8.29
CA GLY A 40 -21.70 -11.68 9.57
C GLY A 40 -22.53 -10.69 10.39
N SER A 41 -22.69 -10.98 11.67
CA SER A 41 -23.47 -10.17 12.60
C SER A 41 -22.56 -9.29 13.46
N ILE A 42 -23.13 -8.22 14.03
CA ILE A 42 -22.49 -7.39 15.07
C ILE A 42 -21.89 -8.23 16.22
N PHE A 43 -22.47 -9.39 16.53
CA PHE A 43 -21.99 -10.31 17.57
C PHE A 43 -20.74 -11.11 17.20
N ASP A 44 -20.35 -11.12 15.91
CA ASP A 44 -19.11 -11.74 15.45
C ASP A 44 -17.91 -10.83 15.68
N TYR A 45 -18.14 -9.55 16.02
CA TYR A 45 -17.09 -8.55 16.20
C TYR A 45 -16.85 -8.24 17.67
N PHE A 46 -15.58 -8.02 18.01
CA PHE A 46 -15.17 -7.59 19.34
C PHE A 46 -13.88 -6.76 19.22
N TYR A 47 -13.56 -5.98 20.24
CA TYR A 47 -12.33 -5.20 20.27
C TYR A 47 -11.44 -5.55 21.45
N LYS A 48 -10.14 -5.32 21.29
CA LYS A 48 -9.13 -5.36 22.35
C LYS A 48 -8.37 -4.04 22.34
N GLU A 49 -8.03 -3.54 23.52
CA GLU A 49 -7.12 -2.41 23.65
C GLU A 49 -5.69 -2.96 23.68
N GLU A 50 -4.89 -2.58 22.69
CA GLU A 50 -3.55 -3.13 22.50
C GLU A 50 -2.53 -2.02 22.30
N ASP A 51 -1.31 -2.26 22.77
CA ASP A 51 -0.18 -1.41 22.45
C ASP A 51 0.19 -1.62 20.98
N TYR A 52 0.24 -0.51 20.24
CA TYR A 52 0.58 -0.47 18.84
C TYR A 52 1.73 0.49 18.59
N GLU A 53 2.72 0.01 17.86
CA GLU A 53 3.78 0.82 17.28
C GLU A 53 3.43 1.10 15.82
N GLU A 54 3.42 2.38 15.44
CA GLU A 54 3.06 2.79 14.08
C GLU A 54 3.95 2.08 13.05
N ILE A 55 3.33 1.58 11.99
CA ILE A 55 4.04 0.83 10.94
C ILE A 55 5.18 1.64 10.30
N THR A 56 5.01 2.97 10.24
CA THR A 56 6.04 3.90 9.73
C THR A 56 7.24 4.02 10.66
N ASP A 57 7.14 3.63 11.93
CA ASP A 57 8.27 3.57 12.86
C ASP A 57 9.02 2.25 12.77
N ARG A 58 8.29 1.16 12.49
CA ARG A 58 8.83 -0.17 12.27
C ARG A 58 9.53 -0.33 10.92
N VAL A 59 9.02 0.31 9.87
CA VAL A 59 9.51 0.15 8.48
C VAL A 59 10.24 1.39 8.02
N LYS A 60 11.55 1.48 8.31
CA LYS A 60 12.43 2.56 7.81
C LYS A 60 13.24 2.14 6.58
N THR A 61 13.49 0.85 6.43
CA THR A 61 14.29 0.26 5.33
C THR A 61 13.52 -0.86 4.62
N TYR A 62 14.03 -1.31 3.46
CA TYR A 62 13.49 -2.48 2.77
C TYR A 62 13.62 -3.75 3.63
N GLU A 63 14.73 -3.89 4.34
CA GLU A 63 15.01 -5.02 5.23
C GLU A 63 14.04 -5.04 6.42
N ASP A 64 13.63 -3.88 6.93
CA ASP A 64 12.60 -3.80 7.96
C ASP A 64 11.24 -4.25 7.44
N ALA A 65 10.87 -3.84 6.22
CA ALA A 65 9.65 -4.35 5.57
C ALA A 65 9.69 -5.88 5.43
N CYS A 66 10.84 -6.44 5.06
CA CYS A 66 11.05 -7.88 4.97
C CYS A 66 10.84 -8.58 6.32
N LYS A 67 11.42 -8.03 7.41
CA LYS A 67 11.25 -8.56 8.78
C LYS A 67 9.79 -8.49 9.24
N VAL A 68 9.09 -7.39 8.99
CA VAL A 68 7.67 -7.22 9.34
C VAL A 68 6.80 -8.28 8.65
N LEU A 69 7.12 -8.61 7.40
CA LEU A 69 6.39 -9.60 6.62
C LEU A 69 6.89 -11.04 6.81
N GLY A 70 8.01 -11.25 7.50
CA GLY A 70 8.64 -12.57 7.66
C GLY A 70 9.15 -13.16 6.33
N VAL A 71 9.64 -12.31 5.42
CA VAL A 71 10.18 -12.72 4.12
C VAL A 71 11.69 -12.45 4.03
N GLU A 72 12.39 -13.23 3.23
CA GLU A 72 13.82 -13.01 2.97
C GLU A 72 14.03 -11.84 2.00
N PRO A 73 15.00 -10.94 2.27
CA PRO A 73 15.38 -9.89 1.33
C PRO A 73 15.86 -10.44 -0.02
N ILE A 74 15.56 -9.73 -1.10
CA ILE A 74 16.02 -10.10 -2.44
C ILE A 74 17.55 -10.05 -2.52
N ASN A 75 18.14 -11.12 -3.06
CA ASN A 75 19.55 -11.11 -3.41
C ASN A 75 19.75 -10.35 -4.73
N GLU A 76 20.13 -9.08 -4.64
CA GLU A 76 20.31 -8.21 -5.81
C GLU A 76 21.36 -8.71 -6.79
N GLN A 77 22.48 -9.27 -6.31
CA GLN A 77 23.54 -9.76 -7.18
C GLN A 77 23.06 -10.94 -8.02
N ASN A 78 22.32 -11.85 -7.38
CA ASN A 78 21.72 -12.99 -8.07
C ASN A 78 20.64 -12.53 -9.07
N ALA A 79 19.78 -11.58 -8.68
CA ALA A 79 18.78 -11.00 -9.59
C ALA A 79 19.43 -10.34 -10.82
N LYS A 80 20.47 -9.52 -10.62
CA LYS A 80 21.22 -8.91 -11.74
C LYS A 80 21.88 -9.97 -12.63
N ALA A 81 22.44 -11.04 -12.04
CA ALA A 81 23.02 -12.14 -12.80
C ALA A 81 21.98 -12.92 -13.63
N GLN A 82 20.71 -12.93 -13.20
CA GLN A 82 19.58 -13.48 -13.95
C GLN A 82 19.01 -12.52 -15.01
N GLY A 83 19.59 -11.32 -15.15
CA GLY A 83 19.17 -10.33 -16.15
C GLY A 83 18.07 -9.37 -15.69
N PHE A 84 17.70 -9.36 -14.40
CA PHE A 84 16.80 -8.34 -13.87
C PHE A 84 17.44 -6.96 -13.94
N ARG A 85 16.72 -5.99 -14.50
CA ARG A 85 17.10 -4.58 -14.48
C ARG A 85 16.97 -4.01 -13.07
N SER A 86 17.70 -2.92 -12.81
CA SER A 86 17.66 -2.24 -11.50
C SER A 86 16.26 -1.75 -11.12
N ASP A 87 15.47 -1.26 -12.08
CA ASP A 87 14.09 -0.82 -11.85
C ASP A 87 13.16 -1.99 -11.48
N GLU A 88 13.38 -3.19 -12.03
CA GLU A 88 12.59 -4.38 -11.68
C GLU A 88 12.86 -4.83 -10.24
N ILE A 89 14.12 -4.76 -9.81
CA ILE A 89 14.53 -5.02 -8.43
C ILE A 89 13.93 -3.95 -7.50
N ALA A 90 14.04 -2.67 -7.85
CA ALA A 90 13.48 -1.57 -7.06
C ALA A 90 11.95 -1.69 -6.93
N ARG A 91 11.26 -2.05 -8.02
CA ARG A 91 9.81 -2.30 -8.02
C ARG A 91 9.44 -3.43 -7.07
N ARG A 92 10.18 -4.55 -7.06
CA ARG A 92 9.92 -5.65 -6.12
C ARG A 92 10.13 -5.24 -4.66
N LYS A 93 11.16 -4.43 -4.39
CA LYS A 93 11.39 -3.87 -3.05
C LYS A 93 10.23 -2.97 -2.62
N LEU A 94 9.78 -2.07 -3.50
CA LEU A 94 8.64 -1.20 -3.25
C LEU A 94 7.33 -1.98 -3.04
N GLU A 95 7.10 -3.08 -3.77
CA GLU A 95 5.95 -3.95 -3.55
C GLU A 95 5.96 -4.56 -2.14
N THR A 96 7.15 -4.96 -1.67
CA THR A 96 7.34 -5.49 -0.30
C THR A 96 7.10 -4.42 0.76
N ILE A 97 7.67 -3.22 0.54
CA ILE A 97 7.47 -2.06 1.43
C ILE A 97 5.99 -1.68 1.49
N ALA A 98 5.30 -1.60 0.34
CA ALA A 98 3.88 -1.27 0.30
C ALA A 98 3.03 -2.32 1.01
N ALA A 99 3.34 -3.61 0.85
CA ALA A 99 2.66 -4.68 1.58
C ALA A 99 2.86 -4.57 3.09
N ALA A 100 4.08 -4.26 3.56
CA ALA A 100 4.38 -4.07 4.97
C ALA A 100 3.64 -2.85 5.54
N LEU A 101 3.73 -1.70 4.86
CA LEU A 101 3.07 -0.45 5.27
C LEU A 101 1.55 -0.53 5.27
N ASN A 102 0.95 -1.38 4.44
CA ASN A 102 -0.49 -1.58 4.39
C ASN A 102 -1.01 -2.56 5.46
N GLU A 103 -0.14 -3.26 6.18
CA GLU A 103 -0.50 -4.18 7.27
C GLU A 103 -1.63 -5.17 6.88
N GLY A 104 -1.57 -5.71 5.66
CA GLY A 104 -2.55 -6.66 5.14
C GLY A 104 -3.72 -6.04 4.37
N TRP A 105 -3.90 -4.72 4.42
CA TRP A 105 -4.87 -4.04 3.57
C TRP A 105 -4.57 -4.29 2.09
N LYS A 106 -5.63 -4.60 1.33
CA LYS A 106 -5.59 -4.75 -0.13
C LYS A 106 -6.68 -3.88 -0.75
N PRO A 107 -6.41 -3.20 -1.88
CA PRO A 107 -7.42 -2.42 -2.57
C PRO A 107 -8.54 -3.34 -3.08
N ASP A 108 -9.78 -2.97 -2.80
CA ASP A 108 -10.95 -3.51 -3.45
C ASP A 108 -11.28 -2.64 -4.67
N TRP A 109 -11.09 -3.21 -5.86
CA TRP A 109 -11.31 -2.52 -7.12
C TRP A 109 -12.78 -2.44 -7.51
N ASN A 110 -13.65 -3.21 -6.87
CA ASN A 110 -15.10 -3.12 -7.09
C ASN A 110 -15.74 -2.03 -6.22
N ASN A 111 -15.04 -1.57 -5.18
CA ASN A 111 -15.51 -0.49 -4.31
C ASN A 111 -15.03 0.87 -4.83
N THR A 112 -15.96 1.62 -5.42
CA THR A 112 -15.72 2.97 -5.96
C THR A 112 -15.58 4.05 -4.88
N ASP A 113 -16.09 3.80 -3.67
CA ASP A 113 -16.01 4.71 -2.53
C ASP A 113 -14.72 4.51 -1.71
N GLN A 114 -13.99 3.40 -1.95
CA GLN A 114 -12.72 3.15 -1.31
C GLN A 114 -11.61 3.99 -1.96
N TYR A 115 -11.18 5.03 -1.25
CA TYR A 115 -9.99 5.80 -1.61
C TYR A 115 -8.72 4.94 -1.62
N LYS A 116 -7.89 5.17 -2.64
CA LYS A 116 -6.61 4.49 -2.86
C LYS A 116 -5.56 5.57 -3.09
N TYR A 117 -4.61 5.70 -2.18
CA TYR A 117 -3.64 6.79 -2.20
C TYR A 117 -2.32 6.33 -2.84
N TYR A 118 -1.71 7.20 -3.63
CA TYR A 118 -0.45 6.94 -4.31
C TYR A 118 0.54 8.07 -4.01
N PRO A 119 1.84 7.75 -3.85
CA PRO A 119 2.87 8.77 -3.89
C PRO A 119 2.89 9.45 -5.27
N TYR A 120 2.94 10.77 -5.28
CA TYR A 120 3.02 11.57 -6.50
C TYR A 120 4.25 12.48 -6.42
N PHE A 121 5.05 12.50 -7.49
CA PHE A 121 6.34 13.16 -7.53
C PHE A 121 6.41 14.22 -8.61
N TYR A 122 7.05 15.35 -8.30
CA TYR A 122 7.45 16.38 -9.26
C TYR A 122 8.97 16.35 -9.43
N ILE A 123 9.46 16.29 -10.67
CA ILE A 123 10.89 16.38 -10.97
C ILE A 123 11.25 17.87 -11.10
N GLN A 124 12.23 18.34 -10.33
CA GLN A 124 12.66 19.74 -10.35
C GLN A 124 13.61 20.05 -11.51
N GLU A 125 13.57 21.30 -11.99
CA GLU A 125 14.07 21.79 -13.29
C GLU A 125 15.58 21.59 -13.55
N ASN A 126 16.38 21.31 -12.51
CA ASN A 126 17.83 21.05 -12.65
C ASN A 126 18.18 19.60 -13.01
N ALA A 127 17.20 18.70 -13.04
CA ALA A 127 17.35 17.31 -13.46
C ALA A 127 17.13 17.16 -14.98
N LYS A 128 17.92 17.85 -15.82
CA LYS A 128 17.95 17.72 -17.30
C LYS A 128 16.61 17.44 -18.01
N GLY A 129 15.51 18.04 -17.57
CA GLY A 129 14.20 17.85 -18.20
C GLY A 129 13.06 18.43 -17.38
N LYS A 130 12.16 19.16 -18.06
CA LYS A 130 10.82 19.50 -17.54
C LYS A 130 9.93 18.25 -17.55
N GLY A 131 10.37 17.19 -16.88
CA GLY A 131 9.67 15.91 -16.82
C GLY A 131 8.70 15.88 -15.66
N SER A 132 7.51 15.33 -15.86
CA SER A 132 6.77 14.75 -14.74
C SER A 132 7.22 13.31 -14.58
N ALA A 133 7.36 12.83 -13.35
CA ALA A 133 7.54 11.41 -13.10
C ALA A 133 6.17 10.74 -13.27
N GLY A 134 6.05 9.81 -14.22
CA GLY A 134 4.78 9.21 -14.59
C GLY A 134 4.84 7.69 -14.55
N LEU A 135 3.78 7.07 -14.01
CA LEU A 135 3.51 5.66 -14.24
C LEU A 135 2.87 5.46 -15.62
N SER A 136 2.83 4.23 -16.11
CA SER A 136 2.26 3.89 -17.42
C SER A 136 0.86 4.49 -17.61
N CYS A 137 0.69 5.25 -18.69
CA CYS A 137 -0.57 5.82 -19.14
C CYS A 137 -0.81 5.35 -20.57
N ALA A 138 -1.95 4.68 -20.81
CA ALA A 138 -2.34 4.25 -22.15
C ALA A 138 -3.57 5.06 -22.60
N TYR A 139 -3.48 5.61 -23.81
CA TYR A 139 -4.56 6.38 -24.42
C TYR A 139 -4.90 5.80 -25.80
N THR A 140 -6.14 5.37 -25.99
CA THR A 140 -6.62 4.86 -27.28
C THR A 140 -7.35 5.96 -28.04
N ASN A 141 -6.77 6.43 -29.14
CA ASN A 141 -7.44 7.31 -30.12
C ASN A 141 -8.04 6.49 -31.26
N TYR A 142 -9.16 6.94 -31.84
CA TYR A 142 -9.85 6.33 -32.98
C TYR A 142 -10.32 4.86 -32.77
N SER A 143 -10.50 4.47 -31.51
CA SER A 143 -11.19 3.25 -31.11
C SER A 143 -12.70 3.54 -30.97
N ALA A 144 -13.55 2.51 -31.09
CA ALA A 144 -14.98 2.62 -30.85
C ALA A 144 -15.33 3.13 -29.42
N ALA A 145 -14.38 3.02 -28.49
CA ALA A 145 -14.45 3.61 -27.16
C ALA A 145 -13.21 4.47 -26.88
N ASN A 146 -13.41 5.68 -26.39
CA ASN A 146 -12.36 6.52 -25.79
C ASN A 146 -12.18 6.08 -24.33
N THR A 147 -11.04 5.51 -23.99
CA THR A 147 -10.73 5.13 -22.61
C THR A 147 -9.32 5.57 -22.25
N HIS A 148 -9.19 6.11 -21.04
CA HIS A 148 -7.91 6.45 -20.43
C HIS A 148 -7.62 5.43 -19.33
N ALA A 149 -6.45 4.78 -19.38
CA ALA A 149 -5.95 3.98 -18.27
C ALA A 149 -4.96 4.82 -17.45
N TYR A 150 -5.44 5.37 -16.33
CA TYR A 150 -4.63 6.18 -15.43
C TYR A 150 -4.07 5.34 -14.29
N ILE A 151 -2.74 5.33 -14.13
CA ILE A 151 -1.96 4.81 -12.99
C ILE A 151 -2.13 3.29 -12.74
N GLY A 152 -1.01 2.59 -12.57
CA GLY A 152 -1.04 1.16 -12.23
C GLY A 152 -1.65 0.89 -10.85
N SER A 153 -2.45 -0.17 -10.73
CA SER A 153 -3.12 -0.64 -9.51
C SER A 153 -2.21 -1.06 -8.34
N ARG A 154 -0.91 -0.83 -8.43
CA ARG A 154 0.11 -1.36 -7.51
C ARG A 154 0.77 -0.21 -6.76
N LEU A 155 1.29 -0.50 -5.56
CA LEU A 155 1.90 0.49 -4.67
C LEU A 155 0.92 1.56 -4.16
N CYS A 156 -0.36 1.22 -4.01
CA CYS A 156 -1.35 2.06 -3.36
C CYS A 156 -1.40 1.81 -1.86
N PHE A 157 -1.88 2.81 -1.14
CA PHE A 157 -2.00 2.79 0.32
C PHE A 157 -3.42 3.14 0.76
N TYR A 158 -3.84 2.56 1.88
CA TYR A 158 -5.17 2.83 2.45
C TYR A 158 -5.30 4.25 3.03
N ALA A 159 -4.18 4.89 3.36
CA ALA A 159 -4.15 6.22 3.96
C ALA A 159 -3.17 7.15 3.24
N SER A 160 -3.59 8.40 3.01
CA SER A 160 -2.76 9.44 2.39
C SER A 160 -1.44 9.68 3.13
N ARG A 161 -1.44 9.57 4.47
CA ARG A 161 -0.23 9.69 5.30
C ARG A 161 0.82 8.62 4.96
N LEU A 162 0.37 7.40 4.65
CA LEU A 162 1.28 6.29 4.30
C LEU A 162 1.82 6.46 2.88
N ALA A 163 1.00 6.89 1.94
CA ALA A 163 1.47 7.24 0.60
C ALA A 163 2.55 8.34 0.65
N ARG A 164 2.33 9.39 1.45
CA ARG A 164 3.32 10.46 1.66
C ARG A 164 4.58 9.93 2.36
N TYR A 165 4.41 9.11 3.39
CA TYR A 165 5.55 8.50 4.09
C TYR A 165 6.38 7.62 3.16
N ALA A 166 5.74 6.71 2.42
CA ALA A 166 6.41 5.83 1.48
C ALA A 166 7.17 6.61 0.41
N GLY A 167 6.52 7.63 -0.17
CA GLY A 167 7.13 8.49 -1.17
C GLY A 167 8.38 9.21 -0.68
N ASN A 168 8.34 9.75 0.54
CA ASN A 168 9.46 10.48 1.12
C ASN A 168 10.59 9.53 1.61
N GLN A 169 10.23 8.48 2.35
CA GLN A 169 11.18 7.57 2.98
C GLN A 169 11.96 6.74 1.95
N PHE A 170 11.29 6.32 0.89
CA PHE A 170 11.86 5.42 -0.13
C PHE A 170 12.03 6.12 -1.47
N THR A 171 12.31 7.44 -1.44
CA THR A 171 12.46 8.29 -2.64
C THR A 171 13.42 7.66 -3.65
N ASP A 172 14.56 7.12 -3.22
CA ASP A 172 15.57 6.53 -4.11
C ASP A 172 15.05 5.31 -4.89
N LEU A 173 14.17 4.51 -4.27
CA LEU A 173 13.54 3.37 -4.96
C LEU A 173 12.48 3.87 -5.94
N TYR A 174 11.73 4.90 -5.58
CA TYR A 174 10.78 5.53 -6.49
C TYR A 174 11.48 6.21 -7.67
N GLU A 175 12.62 6.87 -7.46
CA GLU A 175 13.44 7.46 -8.53
C GLU A 175 13.88 6.39 -9.54
N GLN A 176 14.33 5.22 -9.05
CA GLN A 176 14.77 4.11 -9.90
C GLN A 176 13.67 3.59 -10.82
N ILE A 177 12.43 3.50 -10.35
CA ILE A 177 11.30 2.99 -11.17
C ILE A 177 10.62 4.07 -12.02
N LEU A 178 10.81 5.35 -11.71
CA LEU A 178 10.13 6.46 -12.38
C LEU A 178 10.98 7.16 -13.44
N ILE A 179 12.29 7.22 -13.23
CA ILE A 179 13.20 8.00 -14.09
C ILE A 179 14.12 7.09 -14.89
N GLU A 180 14.41 5.87 -14.41
CA GLU A 180 15.34 4.90 -14.99
C GLU A 180 16.62 5.59 -15.49
N LYS A 181 17.65 5.69 -14.63
CA LYS A 181 18.99 6.11 -15.12
C LYS A 181 19.56 5.00 -16.00
N LEU A 182 19.21 5.04 -17.29
CA LEU A 182 19.84 4.27 -18.36
C LEU A 182 21.33 4.63 -18.49
#